data_AF-A0A1A2PEI5-F1
#
_entry.id   AF-A0A1A2PEI5-F1
#
_cell.length_a   1.000
_cell.length_b   1.000
_cell.length_c   1.000
_cell.angle_alpha   90.00
_cell.angle_beta   90.00
_cell.angle_gamma   90.00
#
_symmetry.space_group_name_H-M   'P 1'
#
loop_
_entity.id
_entity.type
_entity.pdbx_description
1 polymer ?
#
loop_
_entity_poly.entity_id
_entity_poly.type
_entity_poly.pdbx_seq_one_letter_code
_entity_poly.pdbx_strand_id
1 'polypeptide(L)'
;MATPNTLSTDFDLMRSVAGTTDARNEEIRAMLQTFIGRMSEVPPSVWGGVAAGRFKAVVDRWNAESLRLYHVLHAIGETIRHNAATLQEAGHDHATHIAAAGGNL
;
A
#
# COMPACT_ATOMS: atom_id res chain seq x y z
N MET A 1 15.68 7.41 -31.44
CA MET A 1 14.64 8.33 -30.93
C MET A 1 13.52 7.53 -30.27
N ALA A 2 13.74 6.98 -29.08
CA ALA A 2 12.75 6.20 -28.34
C ALA A 2 12.87 6.57 -26.86
N THR A 3 12.11 7.56 -26.40
CA THR A 3 12.18 8.00 -24.99
C THR A 3 10.84 8.46 -24.39
N PRO A 4 9.92 9.17 -25.09
CA PRO A 4 8.72 9.67 -24.42
C PRO A 4 7.70 8.57 -24.08
N ASN A 5 7.51 7.63 -25.01
CA ASN A 5 6.47 6.60 -24.88
C ASN A 5 6.83 5.53 -23.83
N THR A 6 8.11 5.21 -23.69
CA THR A 6 8.62 4.26 -22.69
C THR A 6 8.50 4.82 -21.27
N LEU A 7 8.87 6.10 -21.06
CA LEU A 7 8.77 6.75 -19.75
C LEU A 7 7.31 6.89 -19.25
N SER A 8 6.38 7.23 -20.15
CA SER A 8 4.95 7.23 -19.82
C SER A 8 4.46 5.84 -19.41
N THR A 9 4.92 4.80 -20.11
CA THR A 9 4.57 3.40 -19.79
C THR A 9 5.10 3.00 -18.40
N ASP A 10 6.31 3.44 -18.03
CA ASP A 10 6.90 3.15 -16.73
C ASP A 10 6.13 3.82 -15.58
N PHE A 11 5.63 5.05 -15.77
CA PHE A 11 4.79 5.72 -14.77
C PHE A 11 3.41 5.09 -14.62
N ASP A 12 2.79 4.67 -15.73
CA ASP A 12 1.54 3.92 -15.69
C ASP A 12 1.71 2.58 -14.96
N LEU A 13 2.85 1.91 -15.17
CA LEU A 13 3.21 0.72 -14.40
C LEU A 13 3.36 1.03 -12.90
N MET A 14 4.05 2.10 -12.52
CA MET A 14 4.16 2.49 -11.10
C MET A 14 2.78 2.73 -10.47
N ARG A 15 1.89 3.43 -11.17
CA ARG A 15 0.51 3.67 -10.70
C ARG A 15 -0.28 2.37 -10.57
N SER A 16 -0.11 1.45 -11.52
CA SER A 16 -0.72 0.12 -11.48
C SER A 16 -0.22 -0.71 -10.29
N VAL A 17 1.08 -0.69 -10.01
CA VAL A 17 1.67 -1.37 -8.84
C VAL A 17 1.10 -0.78 -7.55
N ALA A 18 1.03 0.55 -7.41
CA ALA A 18 0.44 1.19 -6.24
C ALA A 18 -1.02 0.76 -6.01
N GLY A 19 -1.84 0.75 -7.07
CA GLY A 19 -3.21 0.26 -7.01
C GLY A 19 -3.32 -1.23 -6.65
N THR A 20 -2.40 -2.04 -7.14
CA THR A 20 -2.32 -3.47 -6.78
C THR A 20 -1.96 -3.64 -5.30
N THR A 21 -1.03 -2.83 -4.79
CA THR A 21 -0.68 -2.81 -3.35
C THR A 21 -1.89 -2.45 -2.50
N ASP A 22 -2.66 -1.43 -2.87
CA ASP A 22 -3.87 -1.04 -2.15
C ASP A 22 -4.93 -2.16 -2.15
N ALA A 23 -5.18 -2.77 -3.32
CA ALA A 23 -6.14 -3.87 -3.45
C ALA A 23 -5.77 -5.06 -2.55
N ARG A 24 -4.48 -5.45 -2.53
CA ARG A 24 -3.99 -6.51 -1.66
C ARG A 24 -4.04 -6.13 -0.18
N ASN A 25 -3.78 -4.86 0.13
CA ASN A 25 -3.88 -4.36 1.49
C ASN A 25 -5.31 -4.46 2.02
N GLU A 26 -6.31 -4.07 1.22
CA GLU A 26 -7.72 -4.19 1.57
C GLU A 26 -8.18 -5.66 1.69
N GLU A 27 -7.71 -6.54 0.81
CA GLU A 27 -7.98 -7.98 0.89
C GLU A 27 -7.43 -8.58 2.19
N ILE A 28 -6.17 -8.28 2.52
CA ILE A 28 -5.52 -8.72 3.77
C ILE A 28 -6.29 -8.16 4.97
N ARG A 29 -6.66 -6.88 4.95
CA ARG A 29 -7.45 -6.24 6.02
C ARG A 29 -8.78 -6.95 6.22
N ALA A 30 -9.52 -7.22 5.15
CA ALA A 30 -10.81 -7.90 5.22
C ALA A 30 -10.68 -9.33 5.78
N MET A 31 -9.67 -10.08 5.35
CA MET A 31 -9.37 -11.42 5.89
C MET A 31 -9.08 -11.38 7.39
N LEU A 32 -8.22 -10.46 7.83
CA LEU A 32 -7.81 -10.33 9.23
C LEU A 32 -8.98 -9.88 10.11
N GLN A 33 -9.78 -8.91 9.65
CA GLN A 33 -10.99 -8.48 10.37
C GLN A 33 -12.00 -9.61 10.52
N THR A 34 -12.23 -10.39 9.46
CA THR A 34 -13.11 -11.56 9.50
C THR A 34 -12.63 -12.58 10.54
N PHE A 35 -11.33 -12.86 10.55
CA PHE A 35 -10.73 -13.79 11.50
C PHE A 35 -10.87 -13.30 12.95
N ILE A 36 -10.53 -12.03 13.22
CA ILE A 36 -10.65 -11.42 14.55
C ILE A 36 -12.10 -11.42 15.05
N GLY A 37 -13.06 -11.12 14.17
CA GLY A 37 -14.48 -11.19 14.48
C GLY A 37 -14.89 -12.58 14.96
N ARG A 38 -14.56 -13.62 14.18
CA ARG A 38 -14.82 -15.02 14.55
C ARG A 38 -14.18 -15.42 15.86
N MET A 39 -12.95 -14.96 16.12
CA MET A 39 -12.26 -15.24 17.39
C MET A 39 -12.91 -14.53 18.58
N SER A 40 -13.44 -13.32 18.36
CA SER A 40 -14.14 -12.53 19.38
C SER A 40 -15.54 -13.08 19.72
N GLU A 41 -16.17 -13.77 18.77
CA GLU A 41 -17.45 -14.45 18.97
C GLU A 41 -17.35 -15.73 19.82
N VAL A 42 -16.14 -16.28 20.00
CA VAL A 42 -15.98 -17.52 20.77
C VAL A 42 -16.31 -17.24 22.25
N PRO A 43 -17.32 -17.91 22.84
CA PRO A 43 -17.78 -17.59 24.19
C PRO A 43 -16.68 -17.76 25.24
N PRO A 44 -16.59 -16.89 26.26
CA PRO A 44 -15.63 -17.04 27.35
C PRO A 44 -15.74 -18.38 28.09
N SER A 45 -16.92 -19.00 28.09
CA SER A 45 -17.16 -20.33 28.64
C SER A 45 -16.38 -21.44 27.91
N VAL A 46 -16.02 -21.24 26.64
CA VAL A 46 -15.13 -22.14 25.88
C VAL A 46 -13.69 -21.99 26.34
N TRP A 47 -13.29 -20.78 26.75
CA TRP A 47 -11.94 -20.46 27.20
C TRP A 47 -11.90 -20.36 28.72
N GLY A 48 -12.15 -21.46 29.43
CA GLY A 48 -12.24 -21.44 30.90
C GLY A 48 -11.06 -20.74 31.61
N GLY A 49 -11.37 -19.88 32.60
CA GLY A 49 -10.41 -19.34 33.56
C GLY A 49 -9.30 -18.47 32.95
N VAL A 50 -8.06 -18.66 33.41
CA VAL A 50 -6.87 -17.87 33.01
C VAL A 50 -6.61 -17.93 31.49
N ALA A 51 -7.10 -18.96 30.80
CA ALA A 51 -6.96 -19.10 29.36
C ALA A 51 -7.76 -18.04 28.58
N ALA A 52 -8.94 -17.60 29.04
CA ALA A 52 -9.69 -16.50 28.40
C ALA A 52 -8.88 -15.20 28.36
N GLY A 53 -8.20 -14.86 29.47
CA GLY A 53 -7.39 -13.65 29.55
C GLY A 53 -6.20 -13.68 28.59
N ARG A 54 -5.51 -14.83 28.51
CA ARG A 54 -4.40 -15.03 27.56
C ARG A 54 -4.88 -14.99 26.11
N PHE A 55 -6.02 -15.62 25.83
CA PHE A 55 -6.61 -15.61 24.51
C PHE A 55 -6.93 -14.19 24.04
N LYS A 56 -7.60 -13.41 24.89
CA LYS A 56 -7.87 -11.99 24.60
C LYS A 56 -6.59 -11.22 24.31
N ALA A 57 -5.54 -11.40 25.10
CA ALA A 57 -4.26 -10.73 24.88
C ALA A 57 -3.62 -11.09 23.52
N VAL A 58 -3.73 -12.36 23.10
CA VAL A 58 -3.24 -12.82 21.78
C VAL A 58 -4.06 -12.17 20.65
N VAL A 59 -5.39 -12.16 20.77
CA VAL A 59 -6.27 -11.52 19.77
C VAL A 59 -6.00 -10.02 19.66
N ASP A 60 -5.87 -9.32 20.79
CA ASP A 60 -5.57 -7.88 20.82
C ASP A 60 -4.20 -7.59 20.18
N ARG A 61 -3.17 -8.40 20.47
CA ARG A 61 -1.85 -8.27 19.85
C ARG A 61 -1.91 -8.48 18.34
N TRP A 62 -2.58 -9.54 17.88
CA TRP A 62 -2.71 -9.82 16.44
C TRP A 62 -3.48 -8.72 15.71
N ASN A 63 -4.49 -8.14 16.35
CA ASN A 63 -5.19 -6.97 15.80
C ASN A 63 -4.25 -5.77 15.62
N ALA A 64 -3.39 -5.49 16.61
CA ALA A 64 -2.40 -4.42 16.50
C ALA A 64 -1.37 -4.69 15.39
N GLU A 65 -0.89 -5.93 15.25
CA GLU A 65 0.03 -6.33 14.18
C GLU A 65 -0.62 -6.20 12.79
N SER A 66 -1.90 -6.55 12.68
CA SER A 66 -2.69 -6.42 11.46
C SER A 66 -2.86 -4.96 11.03
N LEU A 67 -3.18 -4.07 11.97
CA LEU A 67 -3.26 -2.63 11.72
C LEU A 67 -1.91 -2.04 11.32
N ARG A 68 -0.82 -2.51 11.93
CA ARG A 68 0.53 -2.09 11.57
C ARG A 68 0.86 -2.48 10.13
N LEU A 69 0.59 -3.73 9.74
CA LEU A 69 0.80 -4.19 8.36
C LEU A 69 -0.01 -3.33 7.37
N TYR A 70 -1.27 -3.03 7.70
CA TYR A 70 -2.13 -2.17 6.89
C TYR A 70 -1.51 -0.79 6.64
N HIS A 71 -1.06 -0.12 7.70
CA HIS A 71 -0.44 1.20 7.57
C HIS A 71 0.87 1.17 6.76
N VAL A 72 1.68 0.11 6.92
CA VAL A 72 2.92 -0.04 6.17
C VAL A 72 2.64 -0.22 4.68
N LEU A 73 1.71 -1.11 4.31
CA LEU A 73 1.36 -1.35 2.91
C LEU A 73 0.71 -0.11 2.27
N HIS A 74 -0.14 0.60 3.02
CA HIS A 74 -0.71 1.86 2.57
C HIS A 74 0.37 2.93 2.33
N ALA A 75 1.33 3.08 3.25
CA ALA A 75 2.45 4.00 3.09
C ALA A 75 3.36 3.65 1.90
N ILE A 76 3.54 2.37 1.59
CA ILE A 76 4.25 1.91 0.39
C ILE A 76 3.49 2.36 -0.88
N GLY A 77 2.17 2.16 -0.92
CA GLY A 77 1.32 2.64 -2.03
C GLY A 77 1.44 4.14 -2.26
N GLU A 78 1.38 4.93 -1.18
CA GLU A 78 1.59 6.38 -1.22
C GLU A 78 2.99 6.76 -1.73
N THR A 79 4.02 6.07 -1.26
CA THR A 79 5.41 6.31 -1.70
C THR A 79 5.57 6.07 -3.20
N ILE A 80 4.97 5.00 -3.73
CA ILE A 80 5.02 4.69 -5.16
C ILE A 80 4.33 5.79 -5.98
N ARG A 81 3.15 6.25 -5.54
CA ARG A 81 2.42 7.36 -6.19
C ARG A 81 3.22 8.66 -6.17
N HIS A 82 3.80 9.01 -5.02
CA HIS A 82 4.64 10.19 -4.87
C HIS A 82 5.83 10.15 -5.82
N ASN A 83 6.57 9.03 -5.84
CA ASN A 83 7.72 8.85 -6.72
C ASN A 83 7.33 8.97 -8.20
N ALA A 84 6.19 8.39 -8.60
CA ALA A 84 5.70 8.50 -9.98
C ALA A 84 5.43 9.96 -10.37
N ALA A 85 4.81 10.75 -9.48
CA ALA A 85 4.54 12.17 -9.73
C ALA A 85 5.84 12.98 -9.84
N THR A 86 6.78 12.79 -8.92
CA THR A 86 8.09 13.49 -8.94
C THR A 86 8.89 13.17 -10.20
N LEU A 87 8.92 11.91 -10.62
CA LEU A 87 9.63 11.52 -11.84
C LEU A 87 8.93 12.06 -13.11
N GLN A 88 7.59 12.12 -13.12
CA GLN A 88 6.84 12.71 -14.22
C GLN A 88 7.12 14.21 -14.37
N GLU A 89 7.18 14.95 -13.27
CA GLU A 89 7.55 16.37 -13.24
C GLU A 89 8.97 16.58 -13.78
N ALA A 90 9.95 15.83 -13.25
CA ALA A 90 11.34 15.91 -13.73
C ALA A 90 11.47 15.60 -15.23
N GLY A 91 10.68 14.63 -15.74
CA GLY A 91 10.64 14.31 -17.16
C GLY A 91 10.06 15.44 -18.02
N HIS A 92 9.02 16.13 -17.53
CA HIS A 92 8.40 17.27 -18.21
C HIS A 92 9.34 18.48 -18.27
N ASP A 93 10.01 18.78 -17.16
CA ASP A 93 10.99 19.86 -17.08
C ASP A 93 12.15 19.63 -18.04
N HIS A 94 12.67 18.39 -18.09
CA HIS A 94 13.75 18.02 -19.01
C HIS A 94 13.34 18.17 -20.48
N ALA A 95 12.14 17.72 -20.85
CA ALA A 95 11.62 17.85 -22.21
C ALA A 95 11.44 19.32 -22.61
N THR A 96 10.93 20.16 -21.69
CA THR A 96 10.78 21.60 -21.90
C THR A 96 12.13 22.28 -22.12
N HIS A 97 13.13 21.92 -21.31
CA HIS A 97 14.49 22.47 -21.42
C HIS A 97 15.15 22.09 -22.76
N ILE A 98 14.98 20.86 -23.24
CA ILE A 98 15.48 20.42 -24.55
C ILE A 98 14.77 21.19 -25.67
N ALA A 99 13.45 21.33 -25.60
CA ALA A 99 12.68 22.06 -26.61
C ALA A 99 13.12 23.53 -26.68
N ALA A 100 13.36 24.17 -25.54
CA ALA A 100 13.86 25.54 -25.46
C ALA A 100 15.29 25.68 -26.02
N ALA A 101 16.17 24.70 -25.76
CA ALA A 101 17.53 24.70 -26.31
C ALA A 101 17.55 24.48 -27.83
N GLY A 102 16.69 23.58 -28.34
CA GLY A 102 16.56 23.28 -29.76
C GLY A 102 15.87 24.38 -30.58
N GLY A 103 14.99 25.18 -29.97
CA GLY A 103 14.37 26.34 -30.61
C GLY A 103 15.25 27.59 -30.71
N ASN A 104 16.42 27.57 -30.05
CA ASN A 104 17.42 28.65 -30.09
C ASN A 104 18.58 28.37 -31.08
N LEU A 105 18.44 27.37 -31.95
CA LEU A 105 19.35 27.05 -33.06
C LEU A 105 18.62 27.27 -34.39
#